data_AF-A0A9N9JDT7-F1
#
_entry.id   AF-A0A9N9JDT7-F1
#
_cell.length_a   1.000
_cell.length_b   1.000
_cell.length_c   1.000
_cell.angle_alpha   90.00
_cell.angle_beta   90.00
_cell.angle_gamma   90.00
#
_symmetry.space_group_name_H-M   'P 1'
#
loop_
_entity.id
_entity.type
_entity.pdbx_description
1 polymer ?
#
loop_
_entity_poly.entity_id
_entity_poly.type
_entity_poly.pdbx_seq_one_letter_code
_entity_poly.pdbx_strand_id
1 'polypeptide(L)'
;ERDAINIDLIHALTQANIPLEKVDKLKPFFLKYCKNGGSIVESTQLRSRYLPITFNSEIEKLKQLLVRKRISITIDKSPDVCGRAAVNVLFSFYNTTKLVKTEHLEVVNSTTIT
;
A
#
# COMPACT_ATOMS: atom_id res chain seq x y z
N GLU A 1 -8.25 -22.29 -6.32
CA GLU A 1 -8.32 -21.53 -7.58
C GLU A 1 -8.82 -20.09 -7.37
N ARG A 2 -10.01 -19.89 -6.79
CA ARG A 2 -10.57 -18.55 -6.50
C ARG A 2 -9.64 -17.63 -5.71
N ASP A 3 -9.03 -18.14 -4.63
CA ASP A 3 -8.16 -17.33 -3.78
C ASP A 3 -6.90 -16.87 -4.53
N ALA A 4 -6.27 -17.75 -5.30
CA ALA A 4 -5.09 -17.43 -6.12
C ALA A 4 -5.41 -16.32 -7.14
N ILE A 5 -6.53 -16.41 -7.84
CA ILE A 5 -6.96 -15.39 -8.81
C ILE A 5 -7.10 -14.01 -8.15
N ASN A 6 -7.69 -13.94 -6.96
CA ASN A 6 -7.91 -12.66 -6.29
C ASN A 6 -6.62 -12.08 -5.70
N ILE A 7 -5.68 -12.92 -5.25
CA ILE A 7 -4.34 -12.51 -4.83
C ILE A 7 -3.56 -11.94 -6.03
N ASP A 8 -3.55 -12.65 -7.16
CA ASP A 8 -2.88 -12.20 -8.39
C ASP A 8 -3.49 -10.90 -8.93
N LEU A 9 -4.81 -10.76 -8.86
CA LEU A 9 -5.50 -9.53 -9.23
C LEU A 9 -5.07 -8.35 -8.35
N ILE A 10 -4.96 -8.53 -7.02
CA ILE A 10 -4.46 -7.48 -6.12
C ILE A 10 -3.04 -7.08 -6.49
N HIS A 11 -2.16 -8.05 -6.78
CA HIS A 11 -0.80 -7.75 -7.23
C HIS A 11 -0.82 -6.91 -8.52
N ALA A 12 -1.57 -7.33 -9.53
CA ALA A 12 -1.65 -6.62 -10.80
C ALA A 12 -2.18 -5.18 -10.63
N LEU A 13 -3.27 -5.00 -9.88
CA LEU A 13 -3.86 -3.68 -9.65
C LEU A 13 -2.92 -2.78 -8.85
N THR A 14 -2.27 -3.30 -7.80
CA THR A 14 -1.34 -2.53 -6.97
C THR A 14 -0.12 -2.10 -7.79
N GLN A 15 0.45 -3.00 -8.60
CA GLN A 15 1.58 -2.70 -9.50
C GLN A 15 1.22 -1.66 -10.57
N ALA A 16 -0.01 -1.71 -11.09
CA ALA A 16 -0.51 -0.76 -12.06
C ALA A 16 -1.02 0.56 -11.44
N ASN A 17 -0.93 0.71 -10.11
CA ASN A 17 -1.50 1.84 -9.37
C ASN A 17 -3.01 2.05 -9.64
N ILE A 18 -3.75 0.95 -9.76
CA ILE A 18 -5.20 0.94 -9.99
C ILE A 18 -5.91 0.68 -8.65
N PRO A 19 -6.83 1.57 -8.24
CA PRO A 19 -7.60 1.36 -7.02
C PRO A 19 -8.51 0.12 -7.06
N LEU A 20 -8.62 -0.60 -5.94
CA LEU A 20 -9.37 -1.86 -5.87
C LEU A 20 -10.88 -1.70 -6.14
N GLU A 21 -11.48 -0.54 -5.87
CA GLU A 21 -12.88 -0.24 -6.21
C GLU A 21 -13.17 -0.29 -7.71
N LYS A 22 -12.15 -0.20 -8.57
CA LYS A 22 -12.36 -0.29 -10.01
C LYS A 22 -12.81 -1.68 -10.45
N VAL A 23 -12.52 -2.71 -9.65
CA VAL A 23 -12.95 -4.10 -9.93
C VAL A 23 -14.47 -4.21 -10.07
N ASP A 24 -15.22 -3.48 -9.25
CA ASP A 24 -16.69 -3.55 -9.26
C ASP A 24 -17.25 -3.07 -10.62
N LYS A 25 -16.65 -2.03 -11.21
CA LYS A 25 -17.02 -1.52 -12.55
C LYS A 25 -16.52 -2.41 -13.68
N LEU A 26 -15.41 -3.12 -13.47
CA LEU A 26 -14.83 -4.04 -14.45
C LEU A 26 -15.49 -5.43 -14.42
N LYS A 27 -16.32 -5.72 -13.43
CA LYS A 27 -16.95 -7.03 -13.24
C LYS A 27 -17.74 -7.52 -14.47
N PRO A 28 -18.55 -6.71 -15.18
CA PRO A 28 -19.20 -7.14 -16.41
C PRO A 28 -18.21 -7.53 -17.52
N PHE A 29 -17.09 -6.80 -17.62
CA PHE A 29 -16.04 -7.11 -18.59
C PHE A 29 -15.39 -8.47 -18.25
N PHE A 30 -15.02 -8.68 -16.98
CA PHE A 30 -14.43 -9.95 -16.55
C PHE A 30 -15.37 -11.13 -16.78
N LEU A 31 -16.66 -10.99 -16.46
CA LEU A 31 -17.65 -12.04 -16.70
C LEU A 31 -17.81 -12.38 -18.18
N LYS A 32 -17.71 -11.38 -19.06
CA LYS A 32 -17.91 -11.57 -20.50
C LYS A 32 -16.69 -12.15 -21.22
N TYR A 33 -15.48 -11.73 -20.82
CA TYR A 33 -14.27 -11.98 -21.61
C TYR A 33 -13.21 -12.84 -20.89
N CYS A 34 -13.34 -13.07 -19.58
CA CYS A 34 -12.38 -13.87 -18.82
C CYS A 34 -12.99 -15.20 -18.39
N LYS A 35 -12.34 -16.32 -18.74
CA LYS A 35 -12.79 -17.68 -18.40
C LYS A 35 -13.16 -17.85 -16.92
N ASN A 36 -12.37 -17.26 -16.03
CA ASN A 36 -12.57 -17.32 -14.58
C ASN A 36 -13.08 -15.99 -13.98
N GLY A 37 -13.68 -15.10 -14.79
CA GLY A 37 -14.12 -13.77 -14.36
C GLY A 37 -15.14 -13.81 -13.21
N GLY A 38 -15.99 -14.85 -13.15
CA GLY A 38 -16.94 -15.06 -12.06
C GLY A 38 -16.30 -15.38 -10.70
N SER A 39 -15.00 -15.72 -10.67
CA SER A 39 -14.25 -15.96 -9.43
C SER A 39 -13.73 -14.67 -8.79
N ILE A 40 -13.72 -13.55 -9.53
CA ILE A 40 -13.27 -12.26 -9.03
C ILE A 40 -14.31 -11.72 -8.04
N VAL A 41 -13.87 -11.44 -6.81
CA VAL A 41 -14.73 -10.91 -5.76
C VAL A 41 -14.89 -9.39 -5.87
N GLU A 42 -15.81 -8.84 -5.08
CA GLU A 42 -16.01 -7.39 -5.01
C GLU A 42 -14.89 -6.70 -4.24
N SER A 43 -14.76 -5.40 -4.48
CA SER A 43 -13.71 -4.58 -3.87
C SER A 43 -13.72 -4.63 -2.35
N THR A 44 -14.89 -4.82 -1.72
CA THR A 44 -15.03 -5.02 -0.26
C THR A 44 -14.30 -6.27 0.21
N GLN A 45 -14.49 -7.41 -0.45
CA GLN A 45 -13.81 -8.67 -0.13
C GLN A 45 -12.33 -8.63 -0.51
N LEU A 46 -11.97 -7.98 -1.62
CA LEU A 46 -10.56 -7.75 -1.96
C LEU A 46 -9.85 -7.01 -0.82
N ARG A 47 -10.45 -5.92 -0.31
CA ARG A 47 -9.87 -5.12 0.78
C ARG A 47 -9.83 -5.86 2.11
N SER A 48 -10.89 -6.54 2.51
CA SER A 48 -10.98 -7.11 3.87
C SER A 48 -10.28 -8.46 4.00
N ARG A 49 -10.26 -9.29 2.95
CA ARG A 49 -9.72 -10.65 3.01
C ARG A 49 -8.38 -10.80 2.31
N TYR A 50 -8.26 -10.35 1.07
CA TYR A 50 -7.11 -10.69 0.23
C TYR A 50 -5.95 -9.68 0.35
N LEU A 51 -6.27 -8.39 0.48
CA LEU A 51 -5.27 -7.33 0.62
C LEU A 51 -4.36 -7.53 1.85
N PRO A 52 -4.87 -7.90 3.04
CA PRO A 52 -4.00 -8.15 4.19
C PRO A 52 -3.04 -9.33 3.97
N ILE A 53 -3.49 -10.37 3.25
CA ILE A 53 -2.65 -11.55 2.94
C ILE A 53 -1.49 -11.13 2.04
N THR A 54 -1.79 -10.42 0.95
CA THR A 54 -0.77 -9.90 0.02
C THR A 54 0.17 -8.94 0.72
N PHE A 55 -0.36 -8.00 1.52
CA PHE A 55 0.42 -7.04 2.28
C PHE A 55 1.40 -7.72 3.24
N ASN A 56 0.92 -8.68 4.05
CA ASN A 56 1.77 -9.41 5.00
C ASN A 56 2.87 -10.20 4.29
N SER A 57 2.56 -10.82 3.15
CA SER A 57 3.56 -11.51 2.32
C SER A 57 4.67 -10.56 1.85
N GLU A 58 4.32 -9.37 1.37
CA GLU A 58 5.30 -8.36 0.95
C GLU A 58 6.12 -7.81 2.12
N ILE A 59 5.50 -7.63 3.29
CA ILE A 59 6.21 -7.24 4.51
C ILE A 59 7.23 -8.31 4.93
N GLU A 60 6.89 -9.60 4.87
CA GLU A 60 7.84 -10.67 5.19
C GLU A 60 9.00 -10.72 4.20
N LYS A 61 8.75 -10.53 2.90
CA LYS A 61 9.82 -10.39 1.89
C LYS A 61 10.72 -9.20 2.20
N LEU A 62 10.15 -8.06 2.56
CA LEU A 62 10.90 -6.87 2.94
C LEU A 62 11.75 -7.12 4.18
N LYS A 63 11.19 -7.75 5.22
CA LYS A 63 11.93 -8.13 6.43
C LYS A 63 13.13 -9.00 6.07
N GLN A 64 12.92 -10.05 5.27
CA GLN A 64 14.00 -10.95 4.82
C GLN A 64 15.10 -10.20 4.06
N LEU A 65 14.72 -9.26 3.18
CA LEU A 65 15.68 -8.42 2.45
C LEU A 65 16.52 -7.53 3.38
N LEU A 66 15.94 -7.11 4.51
CA LEU A 66 16.56 -6.21 5.48
C LEU A 66 17.34 -6.94 6.60
N VAL A 67 17.16 -8.26 6.77
CA VAL A 67 17.90 -9.04 7.77
C VAL A 67 19.40 -8.87 7.60
N ARG A 68 20.08 -8.49 8.69
CA ARG A 68 21.55 -8.27 8.75
C ARG A 68 22.07 -7.23 7.77
N LYS A 69 21.22 -6.30 7.32
CA LYS A 69 21.61 -5.19 6.46
C LYS A 69 21.80 -3.92 7.28
N ARG A 70 22.70 -3.04 6.84
CA ARG A 70 22.77 -1.67 7.37
C ARG A 70 21.64 -0.87 6.75
N ILE A 71 20.83 -0.26 7.60
CA ILE A 71 19.68 0.56 7.21
C ILE A 71 19.93 1.95 7.78
N SER A 72 19.69 2.98 6.97
CA SER A 72 19.60 4.36 7.45
C SER A 72 18.14 4.74 7.53
N ILE A 73 17.74 5.36 8.64
CA ILE A 73 16.41 5.92 8.84
C ILE A 73 16.56 7.43 8.80
N THR A 74 15.79 8.08 7.92
CA THR A 74 15.71 9.54 7.83
C THR A 74 14.31 9.95 8.25
N ILE A 75 14.23 10.85 9.22
CA ILE A 75 12.98 11.46 9.66
C ILE A 75 13.05 12.92 9.23
N ASP A 76 12.19 13.29 8.29
CA ASP A 76 12.15 14.62 7.71
C ASP A 76 10.80 15.28 7.98
N LYS A 77 10.82 16.53 8.46
CA LYS A 77 9.62 17.35 8.58
C LYS A 77 9.56 18.31 7.40
N SER A 78 8.62 18.07 6.50
CA SER A 78 8.40 18.91 5.32
C SER A 78 6.90 19.17 5.11
N PRO A 79 6.53 20.33 4.55
CA PRO A 79 5.13 20.61 4.23
C PRO A 79 4.65 19.72 3.08
N ASP A 80 3.39 19.28 3.14
CA ASP A 80 2.74 18.62 2.01
C ASP A 80 2.35 19.63 0.91
N VAL A 81 1.75 19.13 -0.18
CA VAL A 81 1.28 19.97 -1.30
C VAL A 81 0.24 21.02 -0.90
N CYS A 82 -0.42 20.82 0.24
CA CYS A 82 -1.40 21.74 0.82
C CYS A 82 -0.79 22.66 1.90
N GLY A 83 0.52 22.62 2.14
CA GLY A 83 1.22 23.40 3.16
C GLY A 83 1.09 22.86 4.59
N ARG A 84 0.50 21.68 4.80
CA ARG A 84 0.35 21.07 6.12
C ARG A 84 1.66 20.43 6.53
N ALA A 85 2.05 20.58 7.79
CA ALA A 85 3.24 19.94 8.32
C ALA A 85 3.10 18.41 8.25
N ALA A 86 4.02 17.75 7.57
CA ALA A 86 4.09 16.30 7.50
C ALA A 86 5.46 15.81 7.99
N VAL A 87 5.47 14.71 8.73
CA VAL A 87 6.68 13.98 9.11
C VAL A 87 6.78 12.75 8.21
N ASN A 88 7.84 12.69 7.44
CA ASN A 88 8.16 11.60 6.52
C ASN A 88 9.26 10.73 7.12
N VAL A 89 8.99 9.43 7.22
CA VAL A 89 9.96 8.41 7.64
C VAL A 89 10.43 7.65 6.41
N LEU A 90 11.69 7.85 6.04
CA LEU A 90 12.32 7.18 4.90
C LEU A 90 13.33 6.14 5.39
N PHE A 91 13.31 4.97 4.76
CA PHE A 91 14.36 3.96 4.92
C PHE A 91 15.26 3.98 3.70
N SER A 92 16.57 4.01 3.94
CA SER A 92 17.58 3.92 2.90
C SER A 92 18.44 2.68 3.14
N PHE A 93 18.52 1.83 2.11
CA PHE A 93 19.32 0.60 2.11
C PHE A 93 19.76 0.30 0.67
N TYR A 94 21.00 -0.18 0.47
CA TYR A 94 21.51 -0.58 -0.86
C TYR A 94 21.21 0.42 -1.99
N ASN A 95 21.51 1.70 -1.76
CA ASN A 95 21.25 2.81 -2.70
C ASN A 95 19.78 3.02 -3.10
N THR A 96 18.84 2.39 -2.39
CA THR A 96 17.41 2.57 -2.56
C THR A 96 16.86 3.28 -1.34
N THR A 97 16.04 4.31 -1.58
CA THR A 97 15.28 4.99 -0.52
C THR A 97 13.80 4.73 -0.74
N LYS A 98 13.09 4.36 0.34
CA LYS A 98 11.65 4.12 0.35
C LYS A 98 11.01 4.97 1.43
N LEU A 99 9.94 5.69 1.07
CA LEU A 99 9.05 6.32 2.04
C LEU A 99 8.20 5.23 2.70
N VAL A 100 8.32 5.10 4.01
CA VAL A 100 7.66 4.02 4.77
C VAL A 100 6.42 4.51 5.48
N LYS A 101 6.46 5.75 5.98
CA LYS A 101 5.34 6.37 6.67
C LYS A 101 5.36 7.89 6.48
N THR A 102 4.18 8.45 6.33
CA THR A 102 3.94 9.89 6.45
C THR A 102 2.90 10.11 7.54
N GLU A 103 3.18 11.03 8.44
CA GLU A 103 2.28 11.42 9.53
C GLU A 103 2.01 12.92 9.45
N HIS A 104 0.75 13.31 9.36
CA HIS A 104 0.37 14.72 9.37
C HIS A 104 0.34 15.21 10.82
N LEU A 105 1.06 16.29 11.10
CA LEU A 105 1.04 16.91 12.42
C LEU A 105 -0.11 17.90 12.50
N GLU A 106 -0.86 17.83 13.60
CA GLU A 106 -1.70 18.95 13.98
C GLU A 106 -0.79 20.13 14.35
N VAL A 107 -1.11 21.30 13.79
CA VAL A 107 -0.37 22.53 14.08
C VAL A 107 -0.69 22.93 15.51
N VAL A 108 0.12 22.50 16.47
CA VAL A 108 0.09 23.05 17.82
C VAL A 108 0.80 24.40 17.81
N ASN A 109 0.08 25.44 18.21
CA ASN A 109 0.71 26.72 18.54
C ASN A 109 1.41 26.61 19.90
N SER A 110 2.48 27.37 20.09
CA SER A 110 3.28 27.40 21.34
C SER A 110 2.51 27.90 22.56
N THR A 111 1.21 28.18 22.44
CA THR A 111 0.29 28.54 23.52
C THR A 111 -0.44 27.34 24.14
N THR A 112 -0.27 26.12 23.60
CA THR A 112 -0.96 24.90 24.10
C THR A 112 0.00 23.90 24.78
N ILE A 113 1.21 24.34 25.14
CA ILE A 113 2.09 23.60 26.04
C ILE A 113 1.81 24.16 27.45
N THR A 114 0.83 23.58 28.14
CA THR A 114 0.58 23.76 29.59
C THR A 114 0.92 22.49 30.33
#